data_AF-A0A1Z8VM21-F1
#
_entry.id   AF-A0A1Z8VM21-F1
#
_cell.length_a   1.000
_cell.length_b   1.000
_cell.length_c   1.000
_cell.angle_alpha   90.00
_cell.angle_beta   90.00
_cell.angle_gamma   90.00
#
_symmetry.space_group_name_H-M   'P 1'
#
loop_
_entity.id
_entity.type
_entity.pdbx_description
1 polymer ?
#
loop_
_entity_poly.entity_id
_entity_poly.type
_entity_poly.pdbx_seq_one_letter_code
_entity_poly.pdbx_strand_id
1 'polypeptide(L)' 'MSLTRYRIGEQAGAPTVTDDMMLLTTLYGLLVGILLAFFAKRLRQRWMVFWGGGLAVLSFGYLTADWVGWI' A
#
# COMPACT_ATOMS: atom_id res chain seq x y z
N MET A 1 -7.40 5.03 32.37
CA MET A 1 -7.50 3.91 31.41
C MET A 1 -8.96 3.46 31.36
N SER A 2 -9.72 3.86 30.34
CA SER A 2 -11.08 3.36 30.12
C SER A 2 -11.00 2.02 29.38
N LEU A 3 -11.59 0.97 29.94
CA LEU A 3 -11.78 -0.31 29.26
C LEU A 3 -12.88 -0.13 28.21
N THR A 4 -12.50 0.05 26.94
CA THR A 4 -13.43 0.08 25.82
C THR A 4 -14.07 -1.31 25.71
N ARG A 5 -15.29 -1.46 26.26
CA ARG A 5 -16.06 -2.70 26.14
C ARG A 5 -16.63 -2.77 24.72
N TYR A 6 -16.22 -3.78 23.97
CA TYR A 6 -16.85 -4.17 22.72
C TYR A 6 -18.35 -4.42 22.94
N ARG A 7 -19.21 -3.62 22.29
CA ARG A 7 -20.66 -3.80 22.31
C ARG A 7 -21.11 -4.43 20.99
N ILE A 8 -21.74 -5.60 21.06
CA ILE A 8 -22.35 -6.25 19.91
C ILE A 8 -23.50 -5.35 19.41
N GLY A 9 -23.36 -4.81 18.19
CA GLY A 9 -24.28 -3.83 17.59
C GLY A 9 -23.73 -2.40 17.51
N GLU A 10 -22.55 -2.13 18.07
CA GLU A 10 -21.80 -0.91 17.78
C GLU A 10 -21.27 -1.03 16.34
N GLN A 11 -21.61 -0.07 15.47
CA GLN A 11 -21.11 -0.05 14.10
C GLN A 11 -19.58 -0.17 14.14
N ALA A 12 -19.02 -1.10 13.37
CA ALA A 12 -17.58 -1.18 13.18
C ALA A 12 -17.11 0.25 12.89
N GLY A 13 -16.18 0.77 13.70
CA GLY A 13 -15.74 2.15 13.61
C GLY A 13 -15.49 2.52 12.15
N ALA A 14 -15.97 3.70 11.74
CA ALA A 14 -15.84 4.16 10.36
C ALA A 14 -14.41 3.92 9.87
N PRO A 15 -14.22 3.39 8.65
CA PRO A 15 -12.91 3.03 8.15
C PRO A 15 -11.96 4.21 8.33
N THR A 16 -10.91 3.99 9.13
CA THR A 16 -9.92 5.03 9.44
C THR A 16 -9.10 5.41 8.20
N VAL A 17 -9.10 4.56 7.17
CA VAL A 17 -8.43 4.77 5.89
C VAL A 17 -9.50 5.03 4.85
N THR A 18 -9.48 6.22 4.24
CA THR A 18 -10.35 6.55 3.11
C THR A 18 -9.73 6.07 1.80
N ASP A 19 -10.56 5.96 0.76
CA ASP A 19 -10.12 5.53 -0.57
C ASP A 19 -9.03 6.47 -1.13
N ASP A 20 -9.19 7.78 -0.93
CA ASP A 20 -8.18 8.78 -1.31
C ASP A 20 -6.83 8.55 -0.60
N MET A 21 -6.85 8.17 0.68
CA MET A 21 -5.62 7.85 1.42
C MET A 21 -4.97 6.58 0.86
N MET A 22 -5.77 5.58 0.49
CA MET A 22 -5.27 4.35 -0.10
C MET A 22 -4.67 4.58 -1.50
N LEU A 23 -5.33 5.39 -2.33
CA LEU A 23 -4.85 5.75 -3.67
C LEU A 23 -3.55 6.55 -3.61
N LEU A 24 -3.48 7.56 -2.73
CA LEU A 24 -2.24 8.33 -2.50
C LEU A 24 -1.10 7.45 -1.98
N THR A 25 -1.38 6.58 -1.01
CA THR A 25 -0.38 5.66 -0.44
C THR A 25 0.15 4.71 -1.51
N THR A 26 -0.73 4.24 -2.39
CA THR A 26 -0.37 3.33 -3.47
C THR A 26 0.51 4.01 -4.52
N LEU A 27 0.17 5.24 -4.93
CA LEU A 27 1.01 6.05 -5.83
C LEU A 27 2.40 6.29 -5.24
N TYR A 28 2.46 6.63 -3.95
CA TYR A 28 3.74 6.80 -3.26
C TYR A 28 4.54 5.50 -3.20
N GLY A 29 3.88 4.37 -2.86
CA GLY A 29 4.49 3.05 -2.83
C GLY A 29 5.06 2.63 -4.19
N LEU A 30 4.36 2.94 -5.29
CA LEU A 30 4.84 2.68 -6.64
C LEU A 30 6.13 3.46 -6.94
N LEU A 31 6.13 4.77 -6.69
CA LEU A 31 7.30 5.63 -6.92
C LEU A 31 8.51 5.18 -6.08
N VAL A 32 8.30 4.95 -4.79
CA VAL A 32 9.36 4.50 -3.88
C VAL A 32 9.87 3.12 -4.29
N GLY A 33 8.98 2.18 -4.62
CA GLY A 33 9.35 0.84 -5.07
C GLY A 33 10.25 0.87 -6.31
N ILE A 34 9.89 1.68 -7.31
CA ILE A 34 10.69 1.87 -8.53
C ILE A 34 12.05 2.47 -8.20
N LEU A 35 12.10 3.55 -7.42
CA LEU A 35 13.35 4.20 -7.03
C LEU A 35 14.26 3.23 -6.27
N LEU A 36 13.70 2.52 -5.29
CA LEU A 36 14.44 1.59 -4.45
C LEU A 36 14.98 0.42 -5.26
N ALA A 37 14.19 -0.15 -6.18
CA ALA A 37 14.65 -1.19 -7.09
C ALA A 37 15.78 -0.69 -8.03
N PHE A 38 15.66 0.54 -8.54
CA PHE A 38 16.67 1.14 -9.41
C PHE A 38 18.00 1.37 -8.70
N PHE A 39 17.97 2.01 -7.52
CA PHE A 39 19.18 2.24 -6.72
C PHE A 39 19.78 0.92 -6.19
N ALA A 40 18.93 -0.02 -5.75
CA ALA A 40 19.39 -1.32 -5.27
C ALA A 40 20.07 -2.13 -6.37
N LYS A 41 19.59 -2.04 -7.62
CA LYS A 41 20.23 -2.67 -8.78
C LYS A 41 21.64 -2.09 -9.00
N ARG A 42 21.80 -0.77 -8.88
CA ARG A 42 23.12 -0.10 -8.97
C ARG A 42 24.06 -0.53 -7.84
N LEU A 43 23.53 -0.72 -6.63
CA LEU A 43 24.28 -1.15 -5.44
C LEU A 43 24.47 -2.67 -5.34
N ARG A 44 23.98 -3.45 -6.32
CA ARG A 44 23.97 -4.94 -6.34
C ARG A 44 23.26 -5.57 -5.12
N GLN A 45 22.39 -4.83 -4.45
CA GLN A 45 21.61 -5.28 -3.30
C GLN A 45 20.38 -6.05 -3.77
N ARG A 46 20.57 -7.32 -4.14
CA ARG A 46 19.51 -8.17 -4.74
C ARG A 46 18.25 -8.26 -3.89
N TRP A 47 18.40 -8.28 -2.57
CA TRP A 47 17.28 -8.32 -1.62
C TRP A 47 16.40 -7.07 -1.72
N MET A 48 17.01 -5.90 -1.81
CA MET A 48 16.26 -4.64 -1.98
C MET A 48 15.61 -4.52 -3.36
N VAL A 49 16.21 -5.10 -4.41
CA VAL A 49 15.56 -5.17 -5.72
C VAL A 49 14.29 -6.01 -5.65
N PHE A 50 14.31 -7.13 -4.94
CA PHE A 50 13.13 -7.98 -4.76
C PHE A 50 12.01 -7.24 -4.01
N TRP A 51 12.31 -6.60 -2.87
CA TRP A 51 11.31 -5.87 -2.10
C TRP A 51 10.80 -4.61 -2.78
N GLY A 52 11.69 -3.79 -3.35
CA GLY A 52 11.31 -2.59 -4.09
C GLY A 52 10.49 -2.92 -5.34
N GLY A 53 10.91 -3.96 -6.08
CA GLY A 53 10.16 -4.45 -7.24
C GLY A 53 8.81 -5.03 -6.85
N GLY A 54 8.74 -5.82 -5.78
CA GLY A 54 7.48 -6.36 -5.25
C GLY A 54 6.51 -5.26 -4.84
N LEU A 55 6.98 -4.24 -4.13
CA LEU A 55 6.18 -3.07 -3.77
C LEU A 55 5.64 -2.37 -5.02
N ALA A 56 6.48 -2.10 -6.02
CA ALA A 56 6.06 -1.46 -7.26
C ALA A 56 5.02 -2.30 -8.03
N VAL A 57 5.22 -3.61 -8.13
CA VAL A 57 4.29 -4.50 -8.84
C VAL A 57 2.93 -4.56 -8.14
N LEU A 58 2.90 -4.69 -6.82
CA LEU A 58 1.65 -4.71 -6.06
C LEU A 58 0.91 -3.37 -6.16
N SER A 59 1.62 -2.26 -6.04
CA SER A 59 1.03 -0.93 -6.19
C SER A 59 0.48 -0.71 -7.60
N PHE A 60 1.20 -1.14 -8.64
CA PHE A 60 0.72 -1.08 -10.01
C PHE A 60 -0.52 -1.94 -10.23
N GLY A 61 -0.55 -3.14 -9.65
CA GLY A 61 -1.71 -4.03 -9.69
C GLY A 61 -2.96 -3.40 -9.06
N TYR A 62 -2.81 -2.77 -7.90
CA TYR A 62 -3.90 -2.04 -7.24
C TYR A 62 -4.43 -0.91 -8.13
N LEU A 63 -3.54 -0.04 -8.65
CA LEU A 63 -3.95 1.08 -9.51
C LEU A 63 -4.63 0.61 -10.80
N THR A 64 -4.21 -0.53 -11.34
CA THR A 64 -4.84 -1.11 -12.52
C THR A 64 -6.24 -1.66 -12.19
N ALA A 65 -6.39 -2.31 -11.04
CA ALA A 65 -7.69 -2.82 -10.59
C ALA A 65 -8.69 -1.68 -10.33
N ASP A 66 -8.25 -0.62 -9.66
CA ASP A 66 -9.01 0.62 -9.43
C ASP A 66 -9.41 1.28 -10.77
N TRP A 67 -8.46 1.42 -11.69
CA TRP A 67 -8.72 2.03 -13.01
C TRP A 67 -9.73 1.25 -13.86
N VAL A 68 -9.74 -0.08 -13.77
CA VAL A 68 -10.69 -0.95 -14.49
C VAL A 68 -12.02 -1.08 -13.72
N GLY A 69 -12.12 -0.54 -12.50
CA GLY A 69 -13.32 -0.56 -11.67
C GLY A 69 -13.62 -1.93 -11.04
N TRP A 70 -12.58 -2.72 -10.77
CA TRP A 70 -12.72 -4.00 -10.06
C TRP A 70 -12.79 -3.86 -8.54
N ILE A 71 -12.31 -2.73 -8.04
CA ILE A 71 -12.35 -2.25 -6.65
C ILE A 71 -12.78 -0.79 -6.68
#